data_AF-A0A7T8HGR8-F1
#
_entry.id   AF-A0A7T8HGR8-F1
#
_cell.length_a   1.000
_cell.length_b   1.000
_cell.length_c   1.000
_cell.angle_alpha   90.00
_cell.angle_beta   90.00
_cell.angle_gamma   90.00
#
_symmetry.space_group_name_H-M   'P 1'
#
loop_
_entity.id
_entity.type
_entity.pdbx_description
1 polymer ?
#
loop_
_entity_poly.entity_id
_entity_poly.type
_entity_poly.pdbx_seq_one_letter_code
_entity_poly.pdbx_strand_id
1 'polypeptide(L)' 'LKISQHLVMEEEKRHAMFASFRAGRSPKEVIEVFNYPNSTVYDQWKAWNSFKKE' A
#
# COMPACT_ATOMS: atom_id res chain seq x y z
N LEU A 1 16.88 -19.47 -1.44
CA LEU A 1 16.59 -18.74 -0.18
C LEU A 1 16.46 -17.21 -0.35
N LYS A 2 17.33 -16.51 -1.12
CA LYS A 2 17.22 -15.04 -1.30
C LYS A 2 15.96 -14.55 -2.03
N ILE A 3 15.48 -15.30 -3.02
CA ILE A 3 14.27 -14.93 -3.81
C ILE A 3 13.02 -14.90 -2.91
N SER A 4 12.90 -15.87 -2.00
CA SER A 4 11.76 -15.99 -1.09
C SER A 4 11.66 -14.83 -0.10
N GLN A 5 12.78 -14.28 0.38
CA GLN A 5 12.77 -13.16 1.33
C GLN A 5 12.33 -11.84 0.68
N HIS A 6 12.71 -11.60 -0.58
CA HIS A 6 12.29 -10.38 -1.29
C HIS A 6 10.79 -10.36 -1.54
N LEU A 7 10.20 -11.50 -1.93
CA LEU A 7 8.76 -11.62 -2.15
C LEU A 7 7.94 -11.43 -0.88
N VAL A 8 8.43 -11.98 0.25
CA VAL A 8 7.78 -11.82 1.56
C VAL A 8 7.77 -10.35 1.99
N MET A 9 8.90 -9.64 1.82
CA MET A 9 8.97 -8.21 2.17
C MET A 9 8.03 -7.33 1.32
N GLU A 10 7.88 -7.64 0.03
CA GLU A 10 6.97 -6.88 -0.84
C GLU A 10 5.49 -7.14 -0.49
N GLU A 11 5.15 -8.37 -0.10
CA GLU A 11 3.81 -8.71 0.36
C GLU A 11 3.47 -8.04 1.70
N GLU A 12 4.40 -8.03 2.66
CA GLU A 12 4.24 -7.37 3.95
C GLU A 12 4.03 -5.86 3.80
N LYS A 13 4.84 -5.20 2.96
CA LYS A 13 4.68 -3.77 2.68
C LYS A 13 3.34 -3.47 2.01
N ARG A 14 2.86 -4.33 1.11
CA ARG A 14 1.54 -4.19 0.48
C ARG A 14 0.42 -4.28 1.52
N HIS A 15 0.50 -5.24 2.45
CA HIS A 15 -0.46 -5.36 3.55
C HIS A 15 -0.44 -4.13 4.47
N ALA A 16 0.74 -3.61 4.78
CA ALA A 16 0.89 -2.41 5.60
C ALA A 16 0.32 -1.13 4.94
N MET A 17 0.44 -1.01 3.61
CA MET A 17 -0.20 0.06 2.84
C MET A 17 -1.73 0.01 2.97
N PHE A 18 -2.36 -1.15 2.75
CA PHE A 18 -3.82 -1.27 2.89
C PHE A 18 -4.29 -1.05 4.33
N ALA A 19 -3.54 -1.53 5.32
CA ALA A 19 -3.82 -1.26 6.73
C ALA A 19 -3.83 0.25 7.02
N SER A 20 -2.90 1.00 6.41
CA SER A 20 -2.82 2.45 6.53
C SER A 20 -4.04 3.15 5.92
N PHE A 21 -4.49 2.73 4.73
CA PHE A 21 -5.73 3.24 4.14
C PHE A 21 -6.97 2.91 4.98
N ARG A 22 -7.01 1.72 5.58
CA ARG A 22 -8.09 1.34 6.50
C ARG A 22 -8.13 2.20 7.76
N ALA A 23 -6.95 2.61 8.25
CA ALA A 23 -6.79 3.55 9.35
C ALA A 23 -7.05 5.03 8.96
N GLY A 24 -7.41 5.31 7.70
CA GLY A 24 -7.75 6.65 7.23
C GLY A 24 -6.54 7.51 6.84
N ARG A 25 -5.34 6.92 6.70
CA ARG A 25 -4.16 7.65 6.22
C ARG A 25 -4.34 8.05 4.75
N SER A 26 -3.84 9.24 4.43
CA SER A 26 -3.79 9.73 3.06
C SER A 26 -2.71 9.01 2.23
N PRO A 27 -2.83 8.98 0.88
CA PRO A 27 -1.78 8.46 0.00
C PRO A 27 -0.41 9.07 0.27
N LYS A 28 -0.36 10.37 0.56
CA LYS A 28 0.88 11.10 0.82
C LYS A 28 1.60 10.56 2.06
N GLU A 29 0.90 10.36 3.16
CA GLU A 29 1.48 9.79 4.39
C GLU A 29 1.99 8.36 4.15
N VAL A 30 1.29 7.57 3.33
CA VAL A 30 1.70 6.21 2.99
C VAL A 30 2.98 6.19 2.13
N ILE A 31 3.10 7.11 1.17
CA ILE A 31 4.32 7.27 0.36
C ILE A 31 5.51 7.61 1.27
N GLU A 32 5.34 8.56 2.19
CA GLU A 32 6.41 9.00 3.10
C GLU A 32 6.89 7.88 4.03
N VAL A 33 5.97 7.03 4.51
CA VAL A 33 6.30 5.93 5.45
C VAL A 33 6.92 4.71 4.75
N PHE A 34 6.39 4.32 3.58
CA PHE A 34 6.78 3.06 2.94
C PHE A 34 7.73 3.25 1.74
N ASN A 35 7.98 4.50 1.33
CA ASN A 35 8.79 4.86 0.17
C ASN A 35 8.37 4.12 -1.12
N TYR A 36 7.06 3.93 -1.28
CA TYR A 36 6.49 3.33 -2.48
C TYR A 36 6.45 4.35 -3.63
N PRO A 37 6.48 3.89 -4.89
CA PRO A 37 6.22 4.75 -6.04
C PRO A 37 4.87 5.44 -5.92
N ASN A 38 4.84 6.76 -6.14
CA ASN A 38 3.62 7.57 -6.06
C ASN A 38 2.47 6.96 -6.87
N SER A 39 2.72 6.55 -8.12
CA SER A 39 1.71 5.95 -8.99
C SER A 39 1.04 4.74 -8.35
N THR A 40 1.83 3.82 -7.80
CA THR A 40 1.34 2.60 -7.14
C THR A 40 0.43 2.92 -5.95
N VAL A 41 0.81 3.86 -5.08
CA VAL A 41 0.01 4.21 -3.90
C VAL A 41 -1.32 4.86 -4.30
N TYR A 42 -1.30 5.79 -5.26
CA TYR A 42 -2.50 6.47 -5.70
C TYR A 42 -3.48 5.55 -6.44
N ASP A 43 -2.98 4.62 -7.26
CA ASP A 43 -3.83 3.65 -7.95
C ASP A 43 -4.50 2.68 -6.97
N GLN A 44 -3.77 2.20 -5.97
CA GLN A 44 -4.31 1.33 -4.92
C GLN A 44 -5.30 2.07 -4.01
N TRP A 45 -5.04 3.35 -3.70
CA TRP A 45 -5.97 4.17 -2.94
C TRP A 45 -7.27 4.45 -3.71
N LYS A 46 -7.18 4.73 -5.02
CA LYS A 46 -8.35 4.84 -5.90
C LYS A 46 -9.17 3.56 -5.90
N ALA A 47 -8.54 2.41 -6.12
CA ALA A 47 -9.22 1.11 -6.10
C ALA A 47 -9.90 0.82 -4.75
N TRP A 48 -9.21 1.10 -3.65
CA TRP A 48 -9.75 0.96 -2.28
C TRP A 48 -10.99 1.82 -2.04
N ASN A 49 -10.98 3.08 -2.47
CA ASN A 49 -12.12 3.98 -2.30
C ASN A 49 -13.29 3.64 -3.23
N SER A 50 -13.02 3.08 -4.41
CA SER A 50 -14.08 2.56 -5.27
C SER A 50 -14.77 1.36 -4.61
N PHE A 51 -14.00 0.43 -4.02
CA PHE A 51 -14.55 -0.73 -3.30
C PHE A 51 -15.39 -0.33 -2.07
N LYS A 52 -15.01 0.74 -1.35
CA LYS A 52 -15.79 1.23 -0.20
C LYS A 52 -17.09 1.95 -0.55
N LYS A 53 -17.31 2.30 -1.82
CA LYS A 53 -18.50 3.02 -2.29
C LYS A 53 -19.63 2.09 -2.75
N GLU A 54 -19.37 0.78 -2.84
CA GLU A 54 -20.38 -0.28 -2.96
C GLU A 54 -20.79 -0.77 -1.57
#